data_AF-A1ZZE4-F1
#
_entry.id   AF-A1ZZE4-F1
#
_cell.length_a   1.000
_cell.length_b   1.000
_cell.length_c   1.000
_cell.angle_alpha   90.00
_cell.angle_beta   90.00
_cell.angle_gamma   90.00
#
_symmetry.space_group_name_H-M   'P 1'
#
loop_
_entity.id
_entity.type
_entity.pdbx_description
1 polymer ?
#
loop_
_entity_poly.entity_id
_entity_poly.type
_entity_poly.pdbx_seq_one_letter_code
_entity_poly.pdbx_strand_id
1 'polypeptide(L)' 'MLEMLNNHASNYNIPIVINWYASAHDMDMVEDGEDFQEDFGALSFNILVEQLI' A
#
# COMPACT_ATOMS: atom_id res chain seq x y z
N MET A 1 -2.54 9.93 -6.50
CA MET A 1 -3.63 9.64 -5.55
C MET A 1 -3.06 9.32 -4.17
N LEU A 2 -2.16 8.34 -4.03
CA LEU A 2 -1.52 7.97 -2.76
C LEU A 2 -0.83 9.13 -2.06
N GLU A 3 -0.11 9.99 -2.78
CA GLU A 3 0.49 11.21 -2.22
C GLU A 3 -0.53 12.12 -1.52
N MET A 4 -1.73 12.28 -2.11
CA MET A 4 -2.80 13.09 -1.51
C MET A 4 -3.34 12.45 -0.23
N LEU A 5 -3.48 11.12 -0.21
CA LEU A 5 -3.89 10.38 0.99
C LEU A 5 -2.82 10.44 2.08
N ASN A 6 -1.54 10.29 1.72
CA ASN A 6 -0.40 10.38 2.63
C ASN A 6 -0.35 11.77 3.28
N ASN A 7 -0.48 12.82 2.48
CA ASN A 7 -0.54 14.19 2.97
C ASN A 7 -1.76 14.41 3.87
N HIS A 8 -2.93 13.85 3.53
CA HIS A 8 -4.11 13.96 4.38
C HIS A 8 -3.92 13.23 5.73
N ALA A 9 -3.41 12.00 5.69
CA ALA A 9 -3.11 11.21 6.89
C ALA A 9 -2.12 11.93 7.80
N SER A 10 -1.03 12.47 7.22
CA SER A 10 0.00 13.20 7.94
C SER A 10 -0.51 14.54 8.51
N ASN A 11 -1.18 15.37 7.70
CA ASN A 11 -1.59 16.72 8.10
C ASN A 11 -2.69 16.73 9.16
N TYR A 12 -3.59 15.73 9.12
CA TYR A 12 -4.73 15.67 10.03
C TYR A 12 -4.59 14.58 11.10
N ASN A 13 -3.46 13.86 11.10
CA ASN A 13 -3.21 12.71 11.97
C ASN A 13 -4.36 11.69 11.94
N ILE A 14 -4.87 11.41 10.73
CA ILE A 14 -5.97 10.46 10.48
C ILE A 14 -5.36 9.17 9.95
N PRO A 15 -5.60 8.02 10.58
CA PRO A 15 -5.10 6.75 10.08
C PRO A 15 -5.82 6.35 8.79
N ILE A 16 -5.05 6.06 7.75
CA ILE A 16 -5.54 5.54 6.47
C ILE A 16 -4.85 4.20 6.20
N VAL A 17 -5.66 3.20 5.90
CA VAL A 17 -5.19 1.84 5.57
C VAL A 17 -5.38 1.58 4.08
N ILE A 18 -4.33 1.10 3.43
CA ILE A 18 -4.34 0.65 2.05
C ILE A 18 -4.24 -0.88 2.05
N ASN A 19 -5.24 -1.55 1.47
CA ASN A 19 -5.18 -2.98 1.22
C ASN A 19 -4.76 -3.18 -0.23
N TRP A 20 -3.53 -3.64 -0.43
CA TRP A 20 -2.93 -3.87 -1.74
C TRP A 20 -3.04 -5.35 -2.09
N TYR A 21 -3.96 -5.69 -2.98
CA TYR A 21 -4.18 -7.07 -3.40
C TYR A 21 -3.33 -7.38 -4.62
N ALA A 22 -2.50 -8.40 -4.52
CA ALA A 22 -1.63 -8.86 -5.61
C ALA A 22 -1.76 -10.38 -5.79
N SER A 23 -1.60 -10.85 -7.02
CA SER A 23 -1.48 -12.28 -7.31
C SER A 23 -0.07 -12.74 -6.96
N ALA A 24 0.07 -13.95 -6.40
CA ALA A 24 1.40 -14.55 -6.18
C ALA A 24 2.21 -14.79 -7.47
N HIS A 25 1.56 -14.75 -8.63
CA HIS A 25 2.21 -14.91 -9.93
C HIS A 25 2.63 -13.58 -10.57
N ASP A 26 2.24 -12.45 -9.96
CA ASP A 26 2.54 -11.10 -10.44
C ASP A 26 3.49 -10.44 -9.44
N MET A 27 4.77 -10.82 -9.55
CA MET A 27 5.83 -10.34 -8.65
C MET A 27 6.02 -8.82 -8.76
N ASP A 28 5.90 -8.26 -9.96
CA ASP A 28 6.01 -6.82 -10.20
C ASP A 28 4.95 -6.06 -9.38
N MET A 29 3.71 -6.57 -9.33
CA MET A 29 2.67 -5.97 -8.48
C MET A 29 2.94 -6.11 -6.98
N VAL A 30 3.66 -7.14 -6.53
CA VAL A 30 4.06 -7.27 -5.12
C VAL A 30 5.13 -6.23 -4.79
N GLU A 31 6.16 -6.13 -5.64
CA GLU A 31 7.25 -5.17 -5.51
C GLU A 31 6.73 -3.72 -5.52
N ASP A 32 5.82 -3.37 -6.43
CA ASP A 32 5.16 -2.05 -6.46
C ASP A 32 4.48 -1.73 -5.11
N GLY A 33 3.83 -2.72 -4.48
CA GLY A 33 3.19 -2.55 -3.19
C GLY A 33 4.18 -2.28 -2.06
N GLU A 34 5.33 -2.95 -2.09
CA GLU A 34 6.43 -2.77 -1.14
C GLU A 34 7.08 -1.39 -1.31
N ASP A 35 7.38 -1.00 -2.55
CA ASP A 35 7.94 0.32 -2.89
C ASP A 35 7.01 1.47 -2.42
N PHE A 36 5.70 1.35 -2.67
CA PHE A 36 4.75 2.35 -2.19
C PHE A 36 4.62 2.39 -0.66
N GLN A 37 4.78 1.27 0.02
CA GLN A 37 4.80 1.25 1.48
C GLN A 37 6.03 2.00 2.02
N GLU A 38 7.19 1.89 1.37
CA GLU A 38 8.40 2.63 1.74
C GLU A 38 8.26 4.13 1.46
N ASP A 39 7.70 4.50 0.31
CA ASP A 39 7.55 5.90 -0.11
C ASP A 39 6.47 6.67 0.67
N PHE A 40 5.40 6.01 1.13
CA PHE A 40 4.24 6.65 1.76
C PHE A 40 4.08 6.30 3.25
N GLY A 41 5.07 6.68 4.07
CA GLY A 41 5.14 6.30 5.48
C GLY A 41 4.04 6.80 6.43
N ALA A 42 3.13 7.70 6.00
CA ALA A 42 1.95 8.06 6.81
C ALA A 42 0.75 7.12 6.55
N LEU A 43 0.82 6.29 5.52
CA LEU A 43 -0.19 5.30 5.19
C LEU A 43 0.20 3.95 5.78
N SER A 44 -0.79 3.18 6.23
CA SER A 44 -0.58 1.79 6.67
C SER A 44 -0.94 0.84 5.54
N PHE A 45 0.04 0.13 5.00
CA PHE A 45 -0.17 -0.84 3.92
C PHE A 45 -0.35 -2.26 4.47
N ASN A 46 -1.33 -2.96 3.91
CA ASN A 46 -1.48 -4.40 4.01
C ASN A 46 -1.31 -4.98 2.61
N ILE A 47 -0.17 -5.62 2.34
CA ILE A 47 0.07 -6.31 1.08
C ILE A 47 -0.48 -7.73 1.21
N LEU A 48 -1.50 -8.03 0.41
CA LEU A 48 -2.29 -9.26 0.46
C LEU A 48 -2.04 -10.06 -0.81
N VAL A 49 -1.13 -11.03 -0.72
CA VAL A 49 -0.77 -11.89 -1.85
C VAL A 49 -1.69 -13.11 -1.88
N GLU A 50 -2.52 -13.20 -2.93
CA GLU A 50 -3.42 -14.34 -3.13
C GLU A 50 -2.70 -15.48 -3.85
N GLN A 51 -2.66 -16.65 -3.22
CA GLN A 51 -2.25 -17.90 -3.87
C GLN A 51 -3.50 -18.58 -4.40
N LEU A 52 -3.61 -18.73 -5.73
CA LEU A 52 -4.62 -19.59 -6.33
C LEU A 52 -4.34 -21.04 -5.90
N ILE A 53 -5.24 -21.61 -5.10
CA ILE A 53 -5.23 -23.02 -4.64
C ILE A 53 -5.82 -23.91 -5.72
#